data_AF-A0A919U8M2-F1
#
_entry.id   AF-A0A919U8M2-F1
#
_cell.length_a   1.000
_cell.length_b   1.000
_cell.length_c   1.000
_cell.angle_alpha   90.00
_cell.angle_beta   90.00
_cell.angle_gamma   90.00
#
_symmetry.space_group_name_H-M   'P 1'
#
loop_
_entity.id
_entity.type
_entity.pdbx_description
1 polymer ?
#
loop_
_entity_poly.entity_id
_entity_poly.type
_entity_poly.pdbx_seq_one_letter_code
_entity_poly.pdbx_strand_id
1 'polypeptide(L)'
;MTRALRHERVSAALTLLSDAGVAALLDEHARPDAVGIGGHTATLSVAGSPVFIKQVPVTALDLQHPHSTANLFGLPMYCQYGVGSTGFGAWRELAAHRITTGWVLAGRHAAFPILHHWRVLPAGFAWQPVDIEERVAYWGGAPSVRHRLTQLQDAPARLVLFLEHLPRTVHDLLRADPSAAGRVDARLRDAIAFMNAAGLWHFDGHFNNVLTDGDQVYFADYGLALHEGFDLTAPERAWLREHVDYDLRYTTGHLATWLAEEFRGPSSRAAVLRGEAPFLGPAVAAELVRRYGERALVTDAFFDALVTGAKTTPYPSCPGSL
;
A
#
# COMPACT_ATOMS: atom_id res chain seq x y z
N MET A 1 -13.12 -23.12 -7.76
CA MET A 1 -12.31 -22.55 -8.85
C MET A 1 -11.01 -22.03 -8.25
N THR A 2 -9.85 -22.40 -8.80
CA THR A 2 -8.55 -21.90 -8.31
C THR A 2 -8.39 -20.41 -8.62
N ARG A 3 -7.49 -19.71 -7.92
CA ARG A 3 -7.17 -18.30 -8.19
C ARG A 3 -6.67 -18.09 -9.63
N ALA A 4 -5.87 -19.02 -10.16
CA ALA A 4 -5.39 -19.00 -11.54
C ALA A 4 -6.52 -19.15 -12.58
N LEU A 5 -7.44 -20.12 -12.40
CA LEU A 5 -8.59 -20.28 -13.30
C LEU A 5 -9.53 -19.07 -13.26
N ARG A 6 -9.70 -18.45 -12.08
CA ARG A 6 -10.44 -17.18 -11.95
C ARG A 6 -9.77 -16.10 -12.79
N HIS A 7 -8.44 -15.97 -12.65
CA HIS A 7 -7.65 -15.01 -13.38
C HIS A 7 -7.80 -15.16 -14.89
N GLU A 8 -7.62 -16.36 -15.42
CA GLU A 8 -7.77 -16.63 -16.85
C GLU A 8 -9.15 -16.22 -17.39
N ARG A 9 -10.22 -16.61 -16.68
CA ARG A 9 -11.60 -16.29 -17.09
C ARG A 9 -11.90 -14.80 -17.05
N VAL A 10 -11.53 -14.12 -15.97
CA VAL A 10 -11.78 -12.67 -15.81
C VAL A 10 -10.93 -11.89 -16.82
N SER A 11 -9.65 -12.25 -16.97
CA SER A 11 -8.74 -11.59 -17.92
C SER A 11 -9.20 -11.76 -19.37
N ALA A 12 -9.65 -12.97 -19.76
CA ALA A 12 -10.20 -13.22 -21.08
C ALA A 12 -11.46 -12.37 -21.34
N ALA A 13 -12.39 -12.32 -20.38
CA ALA A 13 -13.60 -11.50 -20.50
C ALA A 13 -13.29 -10.01 -20.66
N LEU A 14 -12.36 -9.46 -19.88
CA LEU A 14 -11.95 -8.05 -19.95
C LEU A 14 -11.12 -7.73 -21.20
N THR A 15 -10.40 -8.71 -21.75
CA THR A 15 -9.62 -8.54 -22.99
C THR A 15 -10.51 -8.36 -24.21
N LEU A 16 -11.69 -8.97 -24.21
CA LEU A 16 -12.68 -8.85 -25.29
C LEU A 16 -13.41 -7.50 -25.32
N LEU A 17 -13.32 -6.70 -24.25
CA LEU A 17 -13.92 -5.39 -24.18
C LEU A 17 -13.01 -4.33 -24.82
N SER A 18 -13.61 -3.43 -25.61
CA SER A 18 -12.98 -2.19 -26.02
C SER A 18 -12.86 -1.21 -24.86
N ASP A 19 -12.04 -0.18 -24.99
CA ASP A 19 -11.92 0.87 -23.95
C ASP A 19 -13.28 1.53 -23.66
N ALA A 20 -14.12 1.73 -24.68
CA ALA A 20 -15.49 2.22 -24.51
C ALA A 20 -16.38 1.22 -23.74
N GLY A 21 -16.23 -0.08 -24.01
CA GLY A 21 -16.93 -1.13 -23.27
C GLY A 21 -16.48 -1.22 -21.80
N VAL A 22 -15.19 -1.03 -21.53
CA VAL A 22 -14.67 -0.97 -20.16
C VAL A 22 -15.16 0.29 -19.45
N ALA A 23 -15.16 1.45 -20.10
CA ALA A 23 -15.70 2.68 -19.52
C ALA A 23 -17.18 2.54 -19.16
N ALA A 24 -18.00 1.99 -20.06
CA ALA A 24 -19.42 1.72 -19.80
C ALA A 24 -19.63 0.76 -18.61
N LEU A 25 -18.82 -0.30 -18.51
CA LEU A 25 -18.86 -1.24 -17.38
C LEU A 25 -18.55 -0.54 -16.04
N LEU A 26 -17.60 0.39 -16.03
CA LEU A 26 -17.25 1.16 -14.84
C LEU A 26 -18.37 2.13 -14.47
N ASP A 27 -18.95 2.85 -15.44
CA ASP A 27 -19.99 3.85 -15.17
C ASP A 27 -21.30 3.21 -14.65
N GLU A 28 -21.60 1.98 -15.07
CA GLU A 28 -22.78 1.24 -14.60
C GLU A 28 -22.65 0.75 -13.14
N HIS A 29 -21.42 0.47 -12.68
CA HIS A 29 -21.20 -0.27 -11.43
C HIS A 29 -20.34 0.44 -10.39
N ALA A 30 -19.57 1.45 -10.77
CA ALA A 30 -18.79 2.26 -9.85
C ALA A 30 -19.71 3.26 -9.15
N ARG A 31 -20.28 2.85 -8.01
CA ARG A 31 -20.94 3.80 -7.12
C ARG A 31 -19.89 4.83 -6.63
N PRO A 32 -20.16 6.15 -6.71
CA PRO A 32 -19.20 7.20 -6.33
C PRO A 32 -18.70 7.14 -4.87
N ASP A 33 -19.38 6.42 -3.99
CA ASP A 33 -19.25 6.56 -2.54
C ASP A 33 -18.16 5.68 -1.88
N ALA A 34 -17.50 4.79 -2.62
CA ALA A 34 -16.40 3.98 -2.09
C ALA A 34 -15.04 4.67 -2.34
N VAL A 35 -14.79 5.76 -1.61
CA VAL A 35 -13.46 6.37 -1.52
C VAL A 35 -12.56 5.40 -0.75
N GLY A 36 -11.61 4.78 -1.44
CA GLY A 36 -10.53 4.02 -0.82
C GLY A 36 -9.32 4.90 -0.57
N ILE A 37 -8.42 4.46 0.32
CA ILE A 37 -7.11 5.10 0.47
C ILE A 37 -6.38 4.95 -0.87
N GLY A 38 -5.94 6.06 -1.47
CA GLY A 38 -5.15 6.05 -2.71
C GLY A 38 -5.91 6.00 -4.04
N GLY A 39 -7.25 6.14 -4.06
CA GLY A 39 -8.01 6.29 -5.31
C GLY A 39 -9.50 5.99 -5.22
N HIS A 40 -10.19 6.05 -6.36
CA HIS A 40 -11.58 5.61 -6.45
C HIS A 40 -11.65 4.10 -6.58
N THR A 41 -12.43 3.47 -5.70
CA THR A 41 -12.55 2.01 -5.64
C THR A 41 -13.97 1.56 -5.94
N ALA A 42 -14.11 0.38 -6.52
CA ALA A 42 -15.41 -0.24 -6.77
C ALA A 42 -15.29 -1.77 -6.73
N THR A 43 -16.41 -2.46 -6.52
CA THR A 43 -16.47 -3.92 -6.71
C THR A 43 -17.51 -4.22 -7.79
N LEU A 44 -17.12 -5.01 -8.78
CA LEU A 44 -17.99 -5.43 -9.88
C LEU A 44 -17.87 -6.93 -10.15
N SER A 45 -18.87 -7.49 -10.82
CA SER A 45 -18.86 -8.91 -11.21
C SER A 45 -18.42 -9.04 -12.67
N VAL A 46 -17.32 -9.76 -12.94
CA VAL A 46 -16.87 -10.11 -14.29
C VAL A 46 -16.82 -11.61 -14.42
N ALA A 47 -17.47 -12.15 -15.47
CA ALA A 47 -17.53 -13.59 -15.72
C ALA A 47 -17.99 -14.41 -14.49
N GLY A 48 -18.86 -13.82 -13.67
CA GLY A 48 -19.39 -14.39 -12.43
C GLY A 48 -18.44 -14.34 -11.22
N SER A 49 -17.34 -13.57 -11.28
CA SER A 49 -16.39 -13.40 -10.18
C SER A 49 -16.35 -11.94 -9.69
N PRO A 50 -16.30 -11.69 -8.37
CA PRO A 50 -16.09 -10.36 -7.85
C PRO A 50 -14.67 -9.87 -8.17
N VAL A 51 -14.59 -8.63 -8.64
CA VAL A 51 -13.36 -7.94 -9.03
C VAL A 51 -13.33 -6.58 -8.34
N PHE A 52 -12.22 -6.30 -7.66
CA PHE A 52 -11.95 -5.01 -7.05
C PHE A 52 -11.32 -4.10 -8.10
N ILE A 53 -11.82 -2.88 -8.21
CA ILE A 53 -11.32 -1.87 -9.13
C ILE A 53 -10.57 -0.81 -8.35
N LYS A 54 -9.34 -0.52 -8.77
CA LYS A 54 -8.60 0.67 -8.33
C LYS A 54 -8.36 1.58 -9.53
N GLN A 55 -8.66 2.87 -9.36
CA GLN A 55 -8.41 3.89 -10.38
C GLN A 55 -7.34 4.86 -9.89
N VAL A 56 -6.26 4.98 -10.66
CA VAL A 56 -5.08 5.80 -10.34
C VAL A 56 -4.94 6.92 -11.39
N PRO A 57 -4.73 8.18 -11.00
CA PRO A 57 -4.51 9.27 -11.95
C PRO A 57 -3.25 9.03 -12.79
N VAL A 58 -3.35 9.27 -14.10
CA VAL A 58 -2.23 9.21 -15.04
C VAL A 58 -2.04 10.60 -15.62
N THR A 59 -0.93 11.22 -15.29
CA THR A 59 -0.62 12.61 -15.71
C THR A 59 -0.20 12.67 -17.17
N ALA A 60 -0.16 13.88 -17.74
CA ALA A 60 0.35 14.07 -19.10
C ALA A 60 1.82 13.60 -19.22
N LEU A 61 2.63 13.80 -18.18
CA LEU A 61 4.00 13.31 -18.13
C LEU A 61 4.07 11.77 -18.10
N ASP A 62 3.20 11.12 -17.31
CA ASP A 62 3.11 9.65 -17.30
C ASP A 62 2.76 9.09 -18.69
N LEU A 63 1.87 9.76 -19.44
CA LEU A 63 1.48 9.34 -20.80
C LEU A 63 2.62 9.49 -21.84
N GLN A 64 3.53 10.44 -21.64
CA GLN A 64 4.71 10.60 -22.48
C GLN A 64 5.76 9.51 -22.23
N HIS A 65 5.71 8.86 -21.06
CA HIS A 65 6.66 7.84 -20.61
C HIS A 65 5.92 6.55 -20.19
N PRO A 66 5.20 5.88 -21.11
CA PRO A 66 4.40 4.71 -20.78
C PRO A 66 5.28 3.61 -20.17
N HIS A 67 4.81 3.01 -19.08
CA HIS A 67 5.50 1.95 -18.31
C HIS A 67 6.83 2.36 -17.67
N SER A 68 7.18 3.65 -17.66
CA SER A 68 8.39 4.10 -16.96
C SER A 68 8.24 3.94 -15.45
N THR A 69 9.22 3.30 -14.81
CA THR A 69 9.30 3.20 -13.35
C THR A 69 10.26 4.24 -12.76
N ALA A 70 10.72 5.19 -13.57
CA ALA A 70 11.55 6.30 -13.12
C ALA A 70 10.77 7.30 -12.27
N ASN A 71 11.46 8.01 -11.38
CA ASN A 71 10.92 9.16 -10.67
C ASN A 71 10.90 10.38 -11.61
N LEU A 72 9.92 10.40 -12.52
CA LEU A 72 9.81 11.40 -13.61
C LEU A 72 9.74 12.84 -13.10
N PHE A 73 9.20 13.03 -11.89
CA PHE A 73 9.03 14.33 -11.26
C PHE A 73 10.26 14.77 -10.44
N GLY A 74 11.23 13.88 -10.20
CA GLY A 74 12.33 14.16 -9.27
C GLY A 74 11.83 14.43 -7.86
N LEU A 75 10.83 13.66 -7.40
CA LEU A 75 10.31 13.76 -6.04
C LEU A 75 11.39 13.40 -5.02
N PRO A 76 11.48 14.12 -3.89
CA PRO A 76 12.35 13.74 -2.80
C PRO A 76 11.95 12.37 -2.21
N MET A 77 12.94 11.59 -1.75
CA MET A 77 12.68 10.22 -1.27
C MET A 77 11.85 10.14 0.01
N TYR A 78 11.78 11.22 0.81
CA TYR A 78 10.87 11.25 1.95
C TYR A 78 9.39 11.19 1.54
N CYS A 79 9.06 11.48 0.28
CA CYS A 79 7.72 11.25 -0.26
C CYS A 79 7.40 9.75 -0.41
N GLN A 80 8.35 8.83 -0.21
CA GLN A 80 8.10 7.38 -0.23
C GLN A 80 7.35 6.90 1.01
N TYR A 81 7.40 7.65 2.11
CA TYR A 81 6.71 7.31 3.35
C TYR A 81 5.20 7.55 3.26
N GLY A 82 4.41 6.63 3.81
CA GLY A 82 2.94 6.63 3.85
C GLY A 82 2.30 7.71 4.74
N VAL A 83 2.78 8.96 4.70
CA VAL A 83 2.27 10.09 5.49
C VAL A 83 1.61 11.16 4.61
N GLY A 84 0.83 10.72 3.62
CA GLY A 84 0.16 11.60 2.66
C GLY A 84 0.97 11.84 1.37
N SER A 85 1.68 10.80 0.92
CA SER A 85 2.47 10.82 -0.32
C SER A 85 1.60 11.12 -1.54
N THR A 86 2.21 11.73 -2.55
CA THR A 86 1.61 12.01 -3.86
C THR A 86 1.86 10.89 -4.89
N GLY A 87 2.57 9.82 -4.47
CA GLY A 87 2.96 8.69 -5.32
C GLY A 87 4.00 9.08 -6.38
N PHE A 88 4.85 8.12 -6.77
CA PHE A 88 5.95 8.33 -7.72
C PHE A 88 5.58 8.05 -9.19
N GLY A 89 4.37 7.55 -9.44
CA GLY A 89 3.83 7.34 -10.78
C GLY A 89 2.94 6.11 -10.86
N ALA A 90 1.87 6.18 -11.65
CA ALA A 90 0.91 5.09 -11.82
C ALA A 90 1.57 3.79 -12.37
N TRP A 91 2.64 3.96 -13.15
CA TRP A 91 3.38 2.85 -13.74
C TRP A 91 4.18 2.02 -12.73
N ARG A 92 4.67 2.61 -11.63
CA ARG A 92 5.32 1.84 -10.55
C ARG A 92 4.34 0.89 -9.89
N GLU A 93 3.13 1.37 -9.59
CA GLU A 93 2.08 0.54 -9.00
C GLU A 93 1.66 -0.60 -9.96
N LEU A 94 1.47 -0.30 -11.25
CA LEU A 94 1.18 -1.34 -12.24
C LEU A 94 2.31 -2.38 -12.32
N ALA A 95 3.57 -1.93 -12.34
CA ALA A 95 4.72 -2.82 -12.41
C ALA A 95 4.79 -3.74 -11.18
N ALA A 96 4.57 -3.21 -9.97
CA ALA A 96 4.51 -3.99 -8.75
C ALA A 96 3.38 -5.04 -8.80
N HIS A 97 2.17 -4.66 -9.19
CA HIS A 97 1.06 -5.60 -9.37
C HIS A 97 1.38 -6.72 -10.38
N ARG A 98 2.08 -6.41 -11.48
CA ARG A 98 2.50 -7.42 -12.46
C ARG A 98 3.53 -8.39 -11.88
N ILE A 99 4.51 -7.88 -11.12
CA ILE A 99 5.52 -8.69 -10.43
C ILE A 99 4.85 -9.65 -9.45
N THR A 100 4.00 -9.13 -8.56
CA THR A 100 3.37 -9.95 -7.51
C THR A 100 2.35 -10.94 -8.07
N THR A 101 1.62 -10.55 -9.12
CA THR A 101 0.76 -11.48 -9.88
C THR A 101 1.57 -12.62 -10.48
N GLY A 102 2.74 -12.32 -11.07
CA GLY A 102 3.65 -13.33 -11.61
C GLY A 102 4.08 -14.35 -10.55
N TRP A 103 4.37 -13.91 -9.33
CA TRP A 103 4.71 -14.81 -8.23
C TRP A 103 3.56 -15.75 -7.84
N VAL A 104 2.33 -15.23 -7.79
CA VAL A 104 1.14 -16.02 -7.45
C VAL A 104 0.85 -17.05 -8.54
N LEU A 105 0.86 -16.63 -9.82
CA LEU A 105 0.58 -17.52 -10.94
C LEU A 105 1.65 -18.60 -11.13
N ALA A 106 2.92 -18.30 -10.81
CA ALA A 106 4.00 -19.26 -10.81
C ALA A 106 4.03 -20.16 -9.54
N GLY A 107 3.09 -19.98 -8.60
CA GLY A 107 3.04 -20.75 -7.36
C GLY A 107 4.20 -20.45 -6.38
N ARG A 108 4.91 -19.33 -6.55
CA ARG A 108 6.05 -18.95 -5.70
C ARG A 108 5.62 -18.45 -4.33
N HIS A 109 4.53 -17.68 -4.27
CA HIS A 109 3.97 -17.17 -3.01
C HIS A 109 2.52 -16.71 -3.19
N ALA A 110 1.66 -16.95 -2.21
CA ALA A 110 0.22 -16.70 -2.31
C ALA A 110 -0.23 -15.33 -1.78
N ALA A 111 0.59 -14.64 -0.99
CA ALA A 111 0.23 -13.45 -0.19
C ALA A 111 0.05 -12.14 -0.97
N PHE A 112 -0.36 -12.19 -2.23
CA PHE A 112 -0.55 -11.01 -3.06
C PHE A 112 -1.82 -11.15 -3.89
N PRO A 113 -2.69 -10.12 -3.97
CA PRO A 113 -3.85 -10.15 -4.86
C PRO A 113 -3.41 -10.22 -6.33
N ILE A 114 -4.17 -10.96 -7.15
CA ILE A 114 -3.90 -11.07 -8.58
C ILE A 114 -4.45 -9.83 -9.31
N LEU A 115 -3.64 -9.23 -10.17
CA LEU A 115 -4.10 -8.31 -11.22
C LEU A 115 -4.69 -9.13 -12.37
N HIS A 116 -6.02 -9.11 -12.51
CA HIS A 116 -6.72 -9.75 -13.61
C HIS A 116 -6.52 -9.03 -14.94
N HIS A 117 -6.51 -7.70 -14.91
CA HIS A 117 -6.40 -6.86 -16.11
C HIS A 117 -6.08 -5.41 -15.76
N TRP A 118 -5.70 -4.63 -16.77
CA TRP A 118 -5.58 -3.18 -16.63
C TRP A 118 -5.86 -2.45 -17.95
N ARG A 119 -6.27 -1.19 -17.86
CA ARG A 119 -6.50 -0.27 -18.99
C ARG A 119 -6.14 1.16 -18.61
N VAL A 120 -5.67 1.93 -19.59
CA VAL A 120 -5.64 3.40 -19.48
C VAL A 120 -6.87 3.93 -20.19
N LEU A 121 -7.69 4.69 -19.47
CA LEU A 121 -8.88 5.34 -20.00
C LEU A 121 -8.78 6.86 -19.84
N PRO A 122 -9.53 7.66 -20.60
CA PRO A 122 -9.66 9.10 -20.34
C PRO A 122 -10.07 9.36 -18.88
N ALA A 123 -9.76 10.55 -18.35
CA ALA A 123 -10.26 10.94 -17.04
C ALA A 123 -11.80 10.89 -17.01
N GLY A 124 -12.39 10.33 -15.96
CA GLY A 124 -13.84 10.11 -15.85
C GLY A 124 -14.51 10.84 -14.70
N PHE A 125 -13.72 11.47 -13.83
CA PHE A 125 -14.20 12.23 -12.69
C PHE A 125 -13.09 13.21 -12.28
N ALA A 126 -13.48 14.27 -11.59
CA ALA A 126 -12.52 15.17 -10.95
C ALA A 126 -11.89 14.44 -9.77
N TRP A 127 -10.56 14.34 -9.77
CA TRP A 127 -9.81 13.90 -8.60
C TRP A 127 -10.10 14.85 -7.43
N GLN A 128 -10.14 14.33 -6.20
CA GLN A 128 -10.40 15.17 -5.03
C GLN A 128 -9.46 16.38 -5.02
N PRO A 129 -10.00 17.61 -5.00
CA PRO A 129 -9.16 18.79 -5.00
C PRO A 129 -8.34 18.80 -3.71
N VAL A 130 -7.03 19.01 -3.86
CA VAL A 130 -6.12 19.21 -2.74
C VAL A 130 -5.71 20.68 -2.72
N ASP A 131 -5.52 21.23 -1.52
CA ASP A 131 -4.80 22.50 -1.38
C ASP A 131 -3.33 22.24 -1.74
N ILE A 132 -2.95 22.62 -2.96
CA ILE A 132 -1.59 22.42 -3.47
C ILE A 132 -0.57 23.17 -2.60
N GLU A 133 -0.90 24.38 -2.15
CA GLU A 133 0.02 25.20 -1.36
C GLU A 133 0.28 24.56 0.00
N GLU A 134 -0.78 24.14 0.68
CA GLU A 134 -0.71 23.44 1.96
C GLU A 134 0.12 22.15 1.84
N ARG A 135 -0.14 21.34 0.81
CA ARG A 135 0.59 20.08 0.58
C ARG A 135 2.05 20.31 0.22
N VAL A 136 2.36 21.34 -0.56
CA VAL A 136 3.75 21.72 -0.88
C VAL A 136 4.47 22.17 0.38
N ALA A 137 3.84 23.00 1.22
CA ALA A 137 4.40 23.41 2.50
C ALA A 137 4.65 22.21 3.42
N TYR A 138 3.69 21.29 3.51
CA TYR A 138 3.82 20.04 4.29
C TYR A 138 5.01 19.19 3.84
N TRP A 139 5.26 19.13 2.53
CA TRP A 139 6.38 18.40 1.92
C TRP A 139 7.67 19.23 1.78
N GLY A 140 7.86 20.26 2.61
CA GLY A 140 9.12 21.00 2.69
C GLY A 140 9.37 21.96 1.53
N GLY A 141 8.34 22.34 0.77
CA GLY A 141 8.40 23.39 -0.24
C GLY A 141 9.03 22.96 -1.58
N ALA A 142 9.23 21.66 -1.82
CA ALA A 142 9.89 21.18 -3.02
C ALA A 142 9.09 21.53 -4.30
N PRO A 143 9.70 22.21 -5.30
CA PRO A 143 9.03 22.53 -6.57
C PRO A 143 8.54 21.29 -7.34
N SER A 144 9.23 20.16 -7.21
CA SER A 144 8.82 18.89 -7.83
C SER A 144 7.50 18.36 -7.26
N VAL A 145 7.25 18.55 -5.96
CA VAL A 145 5.99 18.19 -5.31
C VAL A 145 4.84 19.03 -5.85
N ARG A 146 5.04 20.36 -5.99
CA ARG A 146 4.07 21.25 -6.63
C ARG A 146 3.75 20.79 -8.05
N HIS A 147 4.79 20.57 -8.85
CA HIS A 147 4.64 20.15 -10.24
C HIS A 147 3.83 18.85 -10.35
N ARG A 148 4.14 17.86 -9.49
CA ARG A 148 3.39 16.60 -9.41
C ARG A 148 1.92 16.81 -9.03
N LEU A 149 1.65 17.61 -8.00
CA LEU A 149 0.29 17.87 -7.53
C LEU A 149 -0.57 18.59 -8.57
N THR A 150 -0.02 19.58 -9.26
CA THR A 150 -0.71 20.25 -10.37
C THR A 150 -1.02 19.26 -11.50
N GLN A 151 -0.04 18.43 -11.89
CA GLN A 151 -0.23 17.41 -12.94
C GLN A 151 -1.26 16.34 -12.54
N LEU A 152 -1.37 16.01 -11.25
CA LEU A 152 -2.39 15.11 -10.72
C LEU A 152 -3.80 15.70 -10.80
N GLN A 153 -3.96 16.97 -10.44
CA GLN A 153 -5.24 17.66 -10.50
C GLN A 153 -5.76 17.76 -11.94
N ASP A 154 -4.85 17.99 -12.89
CA ASP A 154 -5.15 18.10 -14.32
C ASP A 154 -4.95 16.78 -15.09
N ALA A 155 -4.91 15.63 -14.40
CA ALA A 155 -4.59 14.35 -15.02
C ALA A 155 -5.57 14.01 -16.16
N PRO A 156 -5.10 13.86 -17.41
CA PRO A 156 -5.97 13.64 -18.58
C PRO A 156 -6.50 12.21 -18.68
N ALA A 157 -5.91 11.28 -17.94
CA ALA A 157 -6.21 9.87 -18.02
C ALA A 157 -6.20 9.22 -16.63
N ARG A 158 -6.70 7.99 -16.57
CA ARG A 158 -6.69 7.13 -15.39
C ARG A 158 -6.26 5.72 -15.76
N LEU A 159 -5.45 5.12 -14.91
CA LEU A 159 -5.11 3.71 -14.95
C LEU A 159 -6.15 2.96 -14.13
N VAL A 160 -6.86 2.04 -14.77
CA VAL A 160 -7.84 1.17 -14.15
C VAL A 160 -7.20 -0.19 -13.93
N LEU A 161 -7.12 -0.62 -12.68
CA LEU A 161 -6.61 -1.91 -12.25
C LEU A 161 -7.78 -2.81 -11.86
N PHE A 162 -7.89 -3.96 -12.50
CA PHE A 162 -8.88 -5.00 -12.18
C PHE A 162 -8.20 -6.06 -11.32
N LEU A 163 -8.44 -6.00 -10.03
CA LEU A 163 -7.75 -6.78 -9.00
C LEU A 163 -8.68 -7.88 -8.45
N GLU A 164 -8.07 -8.94 -7.94
CA GLU A 164 -8.76 -9.94 -7.16
C GLU A 164 -9.46 -9.29 -5.95
N HIS A 165 -10.76 -9.56 -5.81
CA HIS A 165 -11.52 -9.07 -4.67
C HIS A 165 -11.30 -9.95 -3.43
N LEU A 166 -10.80 -9.35 -2.36
CA LEU A 166 -10.69 -9.96 -1.03
C LEU A 166 -11.56 -9.16 -0.05
N PRO A 167 -12.45 -9.82 0.70
CA PRO A 167 -13.58 -9.14 1.34
C PRO A 167 -13.25 -8.43 2.66
N ARG A 168 -12.08 -8.68 3.26
CA ARG A 168 -11.73 -8.15 4.57
C ARG A 168 -10.29 -7.65 4.60
N THR A 169 -10.07 -6.63 5.42
CA THR A 169 -8.72 -6.18 5.78
C THR A 169 -8.23 -6.93 7.02
N VAL A 170 -6.91 -6.91 7.27
CA VAL A 170 -6.33 -7.38 8.53
C VAL A 170 -6.86 -6.54 9.70
N HIS A 171 -7.13 -5.24 9.48
CA HIS A 171 -7.75 -4.36 10.46
C HIS A 171 -9.11 -4.93 10.91
N ASP A 172 -9.98 -5.27 9.96
CA ASP A 172 -11.31 -5.82 10.26
C ASP A 172 -11.22 -7.18 10.96
N LEU A 173 -10.29 -8.03 10.53
CA LEU A 173 -10.07 -9.35 11.12
C LEU A 173 -9.64 -9.23 12.58
N LEU A 174 -8.62 -8.42 12.88
CA LEU A 174 -8.09 -8.30 14.24
C LEU A 174 -9.07 -7.63 15.19
N ARG A 175 -9.89 -6.70 14.67
CA ARG A 175 -10.97 -6.10 15.47
C ARG A 175 -12.06 -7.10 15.83
N ALA A 176 -12.37 -8.02 14.92
CA ALA A 176 -13.37 -9.07 15.15
C ALA A 176 -12.84 -10.26 15.97
N ASP A 177 -11.57 -10.66 15.75
CA ASP A 177 -10.90 -11.77 16.41
C ASP A 177 -9.44 -11.42 16.74
N PRO A 178 -9.19 -10.76 17.88
CA PRO A 178 -7.85 -10.42 18.31
C PRO A 178 -6.98 -11.66 18.64
N SER A 179 -7.58 -12.84 18.82
CA SER A 179 -6.82 -14.08 19.03
C SER A 179 -6.09 -14.54 17.76
N ALA A 180 -6.49 -14.06 16.58
CA ALA A 180 -5.81 -14.29 15.31
C ALA A 180 -4.45 -13.59 15.20
N ALA A 181 -4.10 -12.67 16.12
CA ALA A 181 -2.89 -11.85 16.04
C ALA A 181 -1.60 -12.66 15.85
N GLY A 182 -1.46 -13.81 16.53
CA GLY A 182 -0.29 -14.68 16.36
C GLY A 182 -0.16 -15.28 14.95
N ARG A 183 -1.29 -15.67 14.34
CA ARG A 183 -1.33 -16.16 12.95
C ARG A 183 -1.03 -15.03 11.97
N VAL A 184 -1.65 -13.86 12.17
CA VAL A 184 -1.44 -12.66 11.35
C VAL A 184 0.04 -12.26 11.38
N ASP A 185 0.67 -12.18 12.55
CA ASP A 185 2.11 -11.90 12.68
C ASP A 185 2.96 -12.87 11.84
N ALA A 186 2.70 -14.18 11.96
CA ALA A 186 3.46 -15.18 11.21
C ALA A 186 3.31 -15.01 9.70
N ARG A 187 2.09 -14.78 9.21
CA ARG A 187 1.81 -14.60 7.77
C ARG A 187 2.37 -13.28 7.24
N LEU A 188 2.34 -12.20 8.02
CA LEU A 188 2.95 -10.92 7.66
C LEU A 188 4.45 -11.07 7.49
N ARG A 189 5.14 -11.67 8.46
CA ARG A 189 6.59 -11.87 8.43
C ARG A 189 7.02 -12.76 7.26
N ASP A 190 6.31 -13.86 7.02
CA ASP A 190 6.56 -14.76 5.89
C ASP A 190 6.45 -14.03 4.55
N ALA A 191 5.36 -13.29 4.34
CA ALA A 191 5.14 -12.54 3.11
C ALA A 191 6.15 -11.39 2.90
N ILE A 192 6.49 -10.65 3.96
CA ILE A 192 7.52 -9.59 3.92
C ILE A 192 8.89 -10.18 3.59
N ALA A 193 9.27 -11.27 4.25
CA ALA A 193 10.55 -11.93 4.00
C ALA A 193 10.67 -12.38 2.54
N PHE A 194 9.63 -13.00 1.99
CA PHE A 194 9.60 -13.36 0.57
C PHE A 194 9.67 -12.13 -0.35
N MET A 195 8.86 -11.10 -0.08
CA MET A 195 8.76 -9.90 -0.91
C MET A 195 10.09 -9.15 -0.98
N ASN A 196 10.73 -8.91 0.17
CA ASN A 196 12.01 -8.22 0.24
C ASN A 196 13.15 -9.06 -0.34
N ALA A 197 13.16 -10.38 -0.11
CA ALA A 197 14.14 -11.28 -0.75
C ALA A 197 13.99 -11.36 -2.28
N ALA A 198 12.79 -11.10 -2.80
CA ALA A 198 12.52 -11.00 -4.23
C ALA A 198 12.74 -9.59 -4.80
N GLY A 199 13.30 -8.66 -4.01
CA GLY A 199 13.69 -7.32 -4.45
C GLY A 199 12.56 -6.29 -4.47
N LEU A 200 11.41 -6.55 -3.82
CA LEU A 200 10.28 -5.62 -3.69
C LEU A 200 10.14 -5.16 -2.22
N TRP A 201 9.91 -3.86 -2.03
CA TRP A 201 9.54 -3.26 -0.76
C TRP A 201 8.23 -2.49 -0.91
N HIS A 202 7.34 -2.62 0.07
CA HIS A 202 5.98 -2.09 -0.01
C HIS A 202 5.86 -0.65 0.48
N PHE A 203 6.61 -0.30 1.53
CA PHE A 203 6.60 1.00 2.22
C PHE A 203 5.29 1.46 2.86
N ASP A 204 4.22 0.66 2.78
CA ASP A 204 2.87 1.06 3.23
C ASP A 204 2.03 -0.12 3.76
N GLY A 205 2.68 -1.01 4.51
CA GLY A 205 2.10 -2.25 5.03
C GLY A 205 1.19 -2.07 6.25
N HIS A 206 0.33 -1.04 6.26
CA HIS A 206 -0.64 -0.81 7.33
C HIS A 206 -1.90 -1.68 7.15
N PHE A 207 -2.68 -1.89 8.20
CA PHE A 207 -3.67 -2.97 8.19
C PHE A 207 -4.94 -2.72 7.36
N ASN A 208 -5.12 -1.52 6.81
CA ASN A 208 -6.10 -1.26 5.75
C ASN A 208 -5.60 -1.65 4.33
N ASN A 209 -4.28 -1.77 4.13
CA ASN A 209 -3.66 -2.16 2.86
C ASN A 209 -3.26 -3.65 2.84
N VAL A 210 -3.35 -4.32 3.99
CA VAL A 210 -3.20 -5.77 4.06
C VAL A 210 -4.57 -6.42 4.15
N LEU A 211 -4.91 -7.23 3.15
CA LEU A 211 -6.19 -7.92 3.02
C LEU A 211 -6.10 -9.34 3.59
N THR A 212 -7.24 -9.99 3.80
CA THR A 212 -7.32 -11.36 4.32
C THR A 212 -8.60 -12.08 3.92
N ASP A 213 -8.50 -13.40 3.77
CA ASP A 213 -9.65 -14.31 3.69
C ASP A 213 -10.00 -14.94 5.05
N GLY A 214 -9.24 -14.63 6.10
CA GLY A 214 -9.34 -15.18 7.45
C GLY A 214 -8.20 -16.15 7.82
N ASP A 215 -7.57 -16.80 6.84
CA ASP A 215 -6.43 -17.69 7.07
C ASP A 215 -5.10 -17.08 6.60
N GLN A 216 -5.11 -16.48 5.42
CA GLN A 216 -3.94 -15.88 4.77
C GLN A 216 -4.02 -14.35 4.76
N VAL A 217 -2.86 -13.69 4.69
CA VAL A 217 -2.76 -12.23 4.47
C VAL A 217 -2.29 -11.93 3.05
N TYR A 218 -2.71 -10.79 2.53
CA TYR A 218 -2.43 -10.36 1.16
C TYR A 218 -2.02 -8.88 1.15
N PHE A 219 -0.77 -8.59 0.80
CA PHE A 219 -0.31 -7.21 0.65
C PHE A 219 -0.90 -6.60 -0.63
N ALA A 220 -1.66 -5.53 -0.46
CA ALA A 220 -2.33 -4.79 -1.53
C ALA A 220 -1.92 -3.31 -1.46
N ASP A 221 -2.29 -2.55 -2.50
CA ASP A 221 -1.87 -1.16 -2.67
C ASP A 221 -0.35 -0.98 -2.80
N TYR A 222 0.12 -0.95 -4.04
CA TYR A 222 1.54 -0.76 -4.34
C TYR A 222 1.86 0.67 -4.76
N GLY A 223 1.06 1.66 -4.36
CA GLY A 223 1.27 3.06 -4.69
C GLY A 223 2.62 3.62 -4.19
N LEU A 224 3.17 2.99 -3.15
CA LEU A 224 4.47 3.31 -2.55
C LEU A 224 5.49 2.17 -2.67
N ALA A 225 5.27 1.20 -3.55
CA ALA A 225 6.24 0.13 -3.70
C ALA A 225 7.50 0.58 -4.44
N LEU A 226 8.65 0.01 -4.04
CA LEU A 226 9.92 0.10 -4.75
C LEU A 226 10.43 -1.30 -5.07
N HIS A 227 11.01 -1.46 -6.26
CA HIS A 227 11.65 -2.70 -6.67
C HIS A 227 13.06 -2.42 -7.17
N GLU A 228 14.00 -3.31 -6.91
CA GLU A 228 15.40 -3.18 -7.38
C GLU A 228 15.53 -3.08 -8.91
N GLY A 229 14.61 -3.74 -9.62
CA GLY A 229 14.50 -3.69 -11.08
C GLY A 229 13.75 -2.48 -11.63
N PHE A 230 13.30 -1.53 -10.80
CA PHE A 230 12.77 -0.25 -11.29
C PHE A 230 13.92 0.65 -11.79
N ASP A 231 13.59 1.60 -12.65
CA ASP A 231 14.53 2.62 -13.15
C ASP A 231 14.82 3.67 -12.07
N LEU A 232 15.53 3.23 -11.03
CA LEU A 232 15.94 4.05 -9.90
C LEU A 232 17.22 4.82 -10.26
N THR A 233 17.32 6.07 -9.84
CA THR A 233 18.57 6.81 -9.86
C THR A 233 19.56 6.27 -8.82
N ALA A 234 20.83 6.68 -8.88
CA ALA A 234 21.82 6.27 -7.88
C ALA A 234 21.45 6.71 -6.44
N PRO A 235 20.94 7.94 -6.20
CA PRO A 235 20.42 8.33 -4.89
C PRO A 235 19.23 7.49 -4.43
N GLU A 236 18.28 7.15 -5.31
CA GLU A 236 17.14 6.29 -4.98
C GLU A 236 17.59 4.89 -4.54
N ARG A 237 18.56 4.30 -5.23
CA ARG A 237 19.14 3.01 -4.83
C ARG A 237 19.87 3.08 -3.49
N ALA A 238 20.59 4.17 -3.23
CA ALA A 238 21.27 4.36 -1.95
C ALA A 238 20.25 4.48 -0.82
N TRP A 239 19.19 5.27 -1.04
CA TRP A 239 18.08 5.40 -0.10
C TRP A 239 17.42 4.04 0.16
N LEU A 240 17.05 3.27 -0.87
CA LEU A 240 16.44 1.94 -0.67
C LEU A 240 17.32 1.01 0.17
N ARG A 241 18.65 1.03 -0.04
CA ARG A 241 19.60 0.23 0.76
C ARG A 241 19.61 0.60 2.25
N GLU A 242 19.34 1.86 2.58
CA GLU A 242 19.23 2.32 3.96
C GLU A 242 17.89 1.91 4.62
N HIS A 243 16.92 1.44 3.83
CA HIS A 243 15.55 1.13 4.25
C HIS A 243 15.18 -0.34 3.97
N VAL A 244 16.17 -1.23 3.81
CA VAL A 244 15.93 -2.64 3.46
C VAL A 244 15.10 -3.41 4.48
N ASP A 245 15.09 -2.95 5.74
CA ASP A 245 14.31 -3.53 6.83
C ASP A 245 13.02 -2.75 7.14
N TYR A 246 12.68 -1.75 6.31
CA TYR A 246 11.54 -0.87 6.53
C TYR A 246 10.23 -1.64 6.66
N ASP A 247 9.89 -2.52 5.71
CA ASP A 247 8.61 -3.23 5.73
C ASP A 247 8.44 -4.06 6.99
N LEU A 248 9.48 -4.82 7.37
CA LEU A 248 9.44 -5.63 8.59
C LEU A 248 9.28 -4.74 9.82
N ARG A 249 10.07 -3.66 9.92
CA ARG A 249 10.04 -2.75 11.07
C ARG A 249 8.71 -2.05 11.19
N TYR A 250 8.25 -1.44 10.10
CA TYR A 250 7.00 -0.72 10.00
C TYR A 250 5.82 -1.62 10.33
N THR A 251 5.66 -2.75 9.64
CA THR A 251 4.46 -3.58 9.78
C THR A 251 4.35 -4.25 11.16
N THR A 252 5.47 -4.69 11.75
CA THR A 252 5.44 -5.29 13.10
C THR A 252 5.35 -4.25 14.21
N GLY A 253 5.97 -3.07 14.04
CA GLY A 253 5.76 -1.92 14.91
C GLY A 253 4.30 -1.48 14.88
N HIS A 254 3.73 -1.35 13.68
CA HIS A 254 2.32 -1.04 13.46
C HIS A 254 1.40 -2.08 14.11
N LEU A 255 1.73 -3.38 14.07
CA LEU A 255 0.98 -4.42 14.78
C LEU A 255 0.91 -4.15 16.29
N ALA A 256 2.04 -3.87 16.93
CA ALA A 256 2.07 -3.57 18.35
C ALA A 256 1.39 -2.24 18.69
N THR A 257 1.59 -1.18 17.89
CA THR A 257 0.89 0.10 18.02
C THR A 257 -0.62 -0.10 17.93
N TRP A 258 -1.10 -0.85 16.95
CA TRP A 258 -2.52 -1.13 16.75
C TRP A 258 -3.12 -1.92 17.94
N LEU A 259 -2.46 -3.01 18.36
CA LEU A 259 -2.93 -3.82 19.50
C LEU A 259 -2.92 -3.02 20.80
N ALA A 260 -1.87 -2.24 21.04
CA ALA A 260 -1.77 -1.40 22.23
C ALA A 260 -2.85 -0.31 22.23
N GLU A 261 -3.18 0.30 21.08
CA GLU A 261 -4.28 1.27 20.99
C GLU A 261 -5.63 0.61 21.30
N GLU A 262 -5.90 -0.57 20.75
CA GLU A 262 -7.17 -1.27 20.94
C GLU A 262 -7.39 -1.72 22.41
N PHE A 263 -6.32 -2.14 23.10
CA PHE A 263 -6.42 -2.78 24.42
C PHE A 263 -5.78 -2.01 25.59
N ARG A 264 -5.49 -0.71 25.43
CA ARG A 264 -4.90 0.12 26.51
C ARG A 264 -5.85 0.48 27.65
N GLY A 265 -7.17 0.36 27.44
CA GLY A 265 -8.15 0.89 28.38
C GLY A 265 -7.89 2.38 28.68
N PRO A 266 -7.81 2.80 29.96
CA PRO A 266 -7.56 4.19 30.32
C PRO A 266 -6.09 4.61 30.21
N SER A 267 -5.16 3.67 30.03
CA SER A 267 -3.73 3.96 29.96
C SER A 267 -3.34 4.61 28.63
N SER A 268 -2.16 5.24 28.59
CA SER A 268 -1.60 5.71 27.32
C SER A 268 -1.04 4.53 26.53
N ARG A 269 -1.14 4.59 25.19
CA ARG A 269 -0.56 3.58 24.29
C ARG A 269 0.92 3.36 24.58
N ALA A 270 1.67 4.44 24.78
CA ALA A 270 3.10 4.37 25.05
C ALA A 270 3.43 3.64 26.36
N ALA A 271 2.63 3.81 27.42
CA ALA A 271 2.84 3.07 28.67
C ALA A 271 2.59 1.55 28.50
N VAL A 272 1.59 1.18 27.69
CA VAL A 272 1.34 -0.23 27.35
C VAL A 272 2.48 -0.81 26.51
N LEU A 273 2.96 -0.08 25.50
CA LEU A 273 4.09 -0.49 24.66
C LEU A 273 5.39 -0.67 25.47
N ARG A 274 5.61 0.14 26.52
CA ARG A 274 6.74 0.00 27.45
C ARG A 274 6.56 -1.09 28.51
N GLY A 275 5.36 -1.67 28.63
CA GLY A 275 5.02 -2.62 29.69
C GLY A 275 4.86 -1.98 31.07
N GLU A 276 4.68 -0.67 31.14
CA GLU A 276 4.45 0.10 32.38
C GLU A 276 2.96 0.09 32.80
N ALA A 277 2.08 -0.31 31.89
CA ALA A 277 0.64 -0.38 32.08
C ALA A 277 0.08 -1.74 31.62
N PRO A 278 -1.06 -2.19 32.18
CA PRO A 278 -1.66 -3.46 31.79
C PRO A 278 -2.19 -3.44 30.36
N PHE A 279 -2.01 -4.56 29.65
CA PHE A 279 -2.67 -4.85 28.39
C PHE A 279 -3.94 -5.65 28.63
N LEU A 280 -5.10 -5.18 28.13
CA LEU A 280 -6.41 -5.75 28.46
C LEU A 280 -6.95 -6.75 27.41
N GLY A 281 -6.13 -7.16 26.44
CA GLY A 281 -6.50 -8.09 25.38
C GLY A 281 -6.04 -9.54 25.62
N PRO A 282 -6.20 -10.42 24.62
CA PRO A 282 -5.79 -11.82 24.71
C PRO A 282 -4.28 -12.00 24.91
N ALA A 283 -3.88 -13.09 25.59
CA ALA A 283 -2.47 -13.38 25.90
C ALA A 283 -1.54 -13.43 24.67
N VAL A 284 -2.03 -13.97 23.54
CA VAL A 284 -1.27 -13.99 22.28
C VAL A 284 -0.96 -12.59 21.75
N ALA A 285 -1.89 -11.65 21.89
CA ALA A 285 -1.69 -10.26 21.50
C ALA A 285 -0.76 -9.52 22.47
N ALA A 286 -0.89 -9.79 23.77
CA ALA A 286 -0.01 -9.23 24.80
C ALA A 286 1.47 -9.60 24.54
N GLU A 287 1.72 -10.84 24.13
CA GLU A 287 3.08 -11.31 23.78
C GLU A 287 3.66 -10.57 22.57
N LEU A 288 2.84 -10.24 21.58
CA LEU A 288 3.28 -9.48 20.40
C LEU A 288 3.56 -8.01 20.75
N VAL A 289 2.74 -7.39 21.61
CA VAL A 289 3.00 -6.05 22.15
C VAL A 289 4.32 -6.04 22.92
N ARG A 290 4.57 -7.05 23.76
CA ARG A 290 5.84 -7.20 24.47
C ARG A 290 7.02 -7.38 23.52
N ARG A 291 6.85 -8.16 22.46
CA ARG A 291 7.91 -8.45 21.47
C ARG A 291 8.28 -7.25 20.62
N TYR A 292 7.29 -6.46 20.18
CA TYR A 292 7.50 -5.36 19.23
C TYR A 292 7.32 -3.97 19.85
N GLY A 293 7.11 -3.86 21.16
CA GLY A 293 6.84 -2.59 21.85
C GLY A 293 7.92 -1.54 21.64
N GLU A 294 9.19 -1.90 21.77
CA GLU A 294 10.31 -0.99 21.50
C GLU A 294 10.33 -0.52 20.04
N ARG A 295 10.15 -1.46 19.10
CA ARG A 295 10.09 -1.17 17.66
C ARG A 295 8.93 -0.25 17.32
N ALA A 296 7.77 -0.46 17.94
CA ALA A 296 6.60 0.40 17.81
C ALA A 296 6.89 1.82 18.31
N LEU A 297 7.54 1.96 19.48
CA LEU A 297 7.92 3.28 20.01
C LEU A 297 8.90 4.03 19.10
N VAL A 298 9.90 3.34 18.54
CA VAL A 298 10.86 3.93 17.59
C VAL A 298 10.15 4.36 16.30
N THR A 299 9.22 3.55 15.83
CA THR A 299 8.45 3.79 14.61
C THR A 299 7.48 4.95 14.81
N ASP A 300 6.69 4.94 15.89
CA ASP A 300 5.79 6.04 16.29
C ASP A 300 6.57 7.35 16.40
N ALA A 301 7.71 7.37 17.10
CA ALA A 301 8.53 8.58 17.25
C ALA A 301 9.07 9.10 15.90
N PHE A 302 9.47 8.20 15.00
CA PHE A 302 9.91 8.57 13.66
C PHE A 302 8.78 9.21 12.84
N PHE A 303 7.58 8.62 12.84
CA PHE A 303 6.44 9.16 12.11
C PHE A 303 5.90 10.45 12.72
N ASP A 304 5.88 10.57 14.05
CA ASP A 304 5.51 11.81 14.73
C ASP A 304 6.47 12.94 14.29
N ALA A 305 7.78 12.69 14.34
CA ALA A 305 8.79 13.65 13.87
C ALA A 305 8.65 13.99 12.37
N LEU A 306 8.30 13.00 11.53
CA LEU A 306 8.09 13.22 10.10
C LEU A 306 6.83 14.05 9.83
N VAL A 307 5.73 13.78 10.54
CA VAL A 307 4.44 14.45 10.36
C VAL A 307 4.48 15.88 10.90
N THR A 308 5.00 16.09 12.11
CA THR A 308 5.00 17.41 12.77
C THR A 308 6.25 18.24 12.50
N GLY A 309 7.32 17.62 11.99
CA GLY A 309 8.64 18.22 11.84
C GLY A 309 9.19 18.17 10.42
N ALA A 310 10.51 18.08 10.32
CA ALA A 310 11.21 18.11 9.05
C ALA A 310 11.05 16.78 8.30
N LYS A 311 10.70 16.86 7.00
CA LYS A 311 10.63 15.69 6.12
C LYS A 311 11.99 15.04 5.85
N THR A 312 13.08 15.70 6.24
CA THR A 312 14.45 15.17 6.24
C THR A 312 14.83 14.45 7.54
N THR A 313 13.88 14.17 8.43
CA THR A 313 14.11 13.35 9.64
C THR A 313 14.79 12.03 9.23
N PRO A 314 15.98 11.71 9.77
CA PRO A 314 16.69 10.49 9.40
C PRO A 314 15.89 9.24 9.76
N TYR A 315 15.94 8.24 8.88
CA TYR A 315 15.40 6.92 9.17
C TYR A 315 16.13 6.32 10.38
N PRO A 316 15.42 5.82 11.40
CA PRO A 316 16.05 5.37 12.63
C PRO A 316 16.98 4.17 12.39
N SER A 317 18.25 4.34 12.73
CA SER A 317 19.14 3.21 12.98
C SER A 317 18.69 2.52 14.27
N CYS A 318 18.44 1.21 14.22
CA CYS A 318 18.12 0.45 15.44
C CYS A 318 19.36 -0.38 15.82
N PRO A 319 19.85 -0.27 17.07
CA PRO A 319 20.82 -1.22 17.59
C PRO A 319 20.12 -2.54 17.91
N GLY A 320 20.45 -3.61 17.18
CA GLY A 320 19.95 -4.96 17.46
C GLY A 320 19.57 -5.72 16.19
N SER A 321 20.26 -6.84 15.96
CA SER A 321 20.10 -7.75 14.83
C SER A 321 18.66 -8.25 14.67
N LEU A 322 18.27 -8.42 13.39
CA LEU A 322 17.14 -9.24 12.92
C LEU A 322 17.11 -10.64 13.58
#